data_AF-A0A958K5P5-F1
#
_entry.id   AF-A0A958K5P5-F1
#
_cell.length_a   1.000
_cell.length_b   1.000
_cell.length_c   1.000
_cell.angle_alpha   90.00
_cell.angle_beta   90.00
_cell.angle_gamma   90.00
#
_symmetry.space_group_name_H-M   'P 1'
#
loop_
_entity.id
_entity.type
_entity.pdbx_description
1 polymer ?
#
loop_
_entity_poly.entity_id
_entity_poly.type
_entity_poly.pdbx_seq_one_letter_code
_entity_poly.pdbx_strand_id
1 'polypeptide(L)'
;MAHSEKPFDPTQGTSLASFRSAKSIAKKIFKADVPEEYVQALPDQTLYSVLKLNGVSSSADLISILNSEQIRHLLDFDLWNRDQFSEDNFFEWLAVCDSVQELSLLEHVLSGVDFKLVAYLMSKYVEIHIQTEATDDPPDIGFRSPDRGYTWLKIECPNADYEFLIGRLMAQIFESSSELFYQLIGVTQNTTSAELEEESYQDKLKRLASIGIPEPELASEIHQPLYQVVDDNKEPQITHTRREIQAVEPLLYSPQALQPLESLIDAMGPDSNWQ
;
A
#
# COMPACT_ATOMS: atom_id res chain seq x y z
N MET A 1 37.57 -35.83 22.55
CA MET A 1 37.20 -34.53 21.94
C MET A 1 36.21 -34.84 20.84
N ALA A 2 34.92 -34.70 21.13
CA ALA A 2 33.85 -34.85 20.15
C ALA A 2 32.88 -33.70 20.41
N HIS A 3 32.80 -32.75 19.49
CA HIS A 3 31.86 -31.65 19.54
C HIS A 3 30.48 -32.18 19.15
N SER A 4 29.57 -32.22 20.13
CA SER A 4 28.16 -32.47 19.91
C SER A 4 27.52 -31.16 19.46
N GLU A 5 27.27 -31.02 18.16
CA GLU A 5 26.37 -29.99 17.64
C GLU A 5 24.95 -30.28 18.15
N LYS A 6 24.31 -29.26 18.71
CA LYS A 6 22.92 -29.34 19.15
C LYS A 6 21.99 -29.36 17.94
N PRO A 7 20.89 -30.14 17.96
CA PRO A 7 19.93 -30.19 16.88
C PRO A 7 19.21 -28.84 16.71
N PHE A 8 18.95 -28.49 15.46
CA PHE A 8 18.18 -27.32 15.04
C PHE A 8 16.73 -27.42 15.58
N ASP A 9 16.30 -26.40 16.32
CA ASP A 9 14.95 -26.27 16.86
C ASP A 9 14.07 -25.41 15.93
N PRO A 10 13.08 -26.01 15.23
CA PRO A 10 12.24 -25.31 14.26
C PRO A 10 11.17 -24.41 14.89
N THR A 11 11.09 -24.32 16.23
CA THR A 11 10.11 -23.46 16.93
C THR A 11 10.61 -22.03 17.19
N GLN A 12 11.88 -21.76 16.92
CA GLN A 12 12.46 -20.41 16.97
C GLN A 12 12.17 -19.67 15.66
N GLY A 13 10.90 -19.34 15.45
CA GLY A 13 10.44 -18.51 14.34
C GLY A 13 11.22 -17.21 14.24
N THR A 14 11.50 -16.82 13.01
CA THR A 14 12.36 -15.72 12.52
C THR A 14 11.87 -14.31 12.93
N SER A 15 11.63 -14.05 14.21
CA SER A 15 10.92 -12.84 14.69
C SER A 15 11.72 -11.96 15.68
N LEU A 16 13.02 -12.18 15.87
CA LEU A 16 13.83 -11.34 16.78
C LEU A 16 14.97 -10.55 16.10
N ALA A 17 15.37 -10.95 14.89
CA ALA A 17 16.46 -10.28 14.17
C ALA A 17 15.99 -8.97 13.48
N SER A 18 14.76 -8.94 12.94
CA SER A 18 14.23 -7.75 12.25
C SER A 18 13.98 -6.58 13.20
N PHE A 19 13.41 -6.81 14.38
CA PHE A 19 13.09 -5.74 15.33
C PHE A 19 14.32 -5.08 15.96
N ARG A 20 15.39 -5.86 16.22
CA ARG A 20 16.68 -5.29 16.66
C ARG A 20 17.30 -4.40 15.57
N SER A 21 17.12 -4.77 14.31
CA SER A 21 17.53 -3.95 13.16
C SER A 21 16.70 -2.67 13.07
N ALA A 22 15.37 -2.75 13.16
CA ALA A 22 14.49 -1.59 13.00
C ALA A 22 14.71 -0.49 14.06
N LYS A 23 14.95 -0.85 15.34
CA LYS A 23 15.33 0.15 16.37
C LYS A 23 16.68 0.81 16.08
N SER A 24 17.63 0.06 15.52
CA SER A 24 18.93 0.59 15.06
C SER A 24 18.76 1.51 13.86
N ILE A 25 17.88 1.16 12.92
CA ILE A 25 17.54 1.95 11.73
C ILE A 25 16.84 3.25 12.11
N ALA A 26 15.85 3.20 13.00
CA ALA A 26 15.19 4.41 13.53
C ALA A 26 16.23 5.40 14.08
N LYS A 27 17.17 4.91 14.91
CA LYS A 27 18.27 5.72 15.45
C LYS A 27 19.23 6.25 14.37
N LYS A 28 19.37 5.57 13.24
CA LYS A 28 20.19 6.01 12.10
C LYS A 28 19.47 7.07 11.26
N ILE A 29 18.16 6.93 11.05
CA ILE A 29 17.33 7.94 10.34
C ILE A 29 17.47 9.29 11.02
N PHE A 30 17.29 9.36 12.35
CA PHE A 30 17.44 10.60 13.13
C PHE A 30 18.87 11.16 13.19
N LYS A 31 19.88 10.41 12.74
CA LYS A 31 21.29 10.80 12.78
C LYS A 31 21.90 11.05 11.41
N ALA A 32 21.16 10.81 10.33
CA ALA A 32 21.65 11.00 8.98
C ALA A 32 21.82 12.50 8.67
N ASP A 33 22.85 12.83 7.89
CA ASP A 33 23.08 14.21 7.46
C ASP A 33 21.97 14.70 6.50
N VAL A 34 21.39 13.77 5.73
CA VAL A 34 20.23 13.98 4.86
C VAL A 34 19.20 12.87 5.11
N PRO A 35 18.28 13.04 6.09
CA PRO A 35 17.31 12.01 6.47
C PRO A 35 16.38 11.58 5.34
N GLU A 36 15.97 12.51 4.47
CA GLU A 36 15.05 12.28 3.34
C GLU A 36 15.61 11.25 2.35
N GLU A 37 16.82 11.48 1.83
CA GLU A 37 17.47 10.56 0.88
C GLU A 37 17.68 9.17 1.48
N TYR A 38 18.03 9.11 2.77
CA TYR A 38 18.21 7.83 3.46
C TYR A 38 16.90 7.07 3.60
N VAL A 39 15.82 7.74 4.00
CA VAL A 39 14.48 7.15 4.17
C VAL A 39 13.91 6.70 2.83
N GLN A 40 14.04 7.51 1.79
CA GLN A 40 13.52 7.20 0.46
C GLN A 40 14.25 6.02 -0.21
N ALA A 41 15.46 5.69 0.23
CA ALA A 41 16.20 4.52 -0.23
C ALA A 41 15.88 3.23 0.55
N LEU A 42 15.16 3.31 1.67
CA LEU A 42 14.83 2.13 2.48
C LEU A 42 13.66 1.34 1.88
N PRO A 43 13.68 -0.01 2.01
CA PRO A 43 12.52 -0.83 1.65
C PRO A 43 11.29 -0.50 2.52
N ASP A 44 10.11 -0.49 1.92
CA ASP A 44 8.86 -0.11 2.58
C ASP A 44 8.53 -0.98 3.79
N GLN A 45 8.84 -2.28 3.73
CA GLN A 45 8.64 -3.18 4.87
C GLN A 45 9.52 -2.81 6.07
N THR A 46 10.70 -2.26 5.81
CA THR A 46 11.60 -1.76 6.85
C THR A 46 11.06 -0.48 7.46
N LEU A 47 10.58 0.45 6.63
CA LEU A 47 9.93 1.68 7.09
C LEU A 47 8.68 1.38 7.91
N TYR A 48 7.84 0.47 7.44
CA TYR A 48 6.66 -0.01 8.18
C TYR A 48 7.04 -0.62 9.52
N SER A 49 8.09 -1.44 9.58
CA SER A 49 8.58 -2.00 10.86
C SER A 49 9.03 -0.92 11.84
N VAL A 50 9.66 0.16 11.35
CA VAL A 50 10.05 1.32 12.17
C VAL A 50 8.81 2.07 12.65
N LEU A 51 7.85 2.32 11.76
CA LEU A 51 6.58 2.98 12.07
C LEU A 51 5.83 2.23 13.19
N LYS A 52 5.69 0.90 13.08
CA LYS A 52 5.01 0.09 14.11
C LYS A 52 5.76 0.02 15.43
N LEU A 53 7.09 0.11 15.42
CA LEU A 53 7.89 0.16 16.65
C LEU A 53 7.72 1.47 17.41
N ASN A 54 7.61 2.59 16.69
CA ASN A 54 7.45 3.92 17.29
C ASN A 54 5.98 4.24 17.60
N GLY A 55 5.04 3.64 16.87
CA GLY A 55 3.64 4.03 16.85
C GLY A 55 3.39 5.16 15.84
N VAL A 56 2.25 5.10 15.16
CA VAL A 56 1.87 6.07 14.13
C VAL A 56 1.84 7.48 14.72
N SER A 57 1.19 7.65 15.89
CA SER A 57 1.09 8.91 16.65
C SER A 57 2.42 9.62 16.95
N SER A 58 3.53 8.88 16.98
CA SER A 58 4.87 9.41 17.29
C SER A 58 5.80 9.47 16.06
N SER A 59 5.26 9.32 14.85
CA SER A 59 6.05 9.17 13.63
C SER A 59 5.78 10.26 12.59
N ALA A 60 5.23 11.41 12.99
CA ALA A 60 4.92 12.51 12.08
C ALA A 60 6.14 12.96 11.24
N ASP A 61 7.30 13.13 11.89
CA ASP A 61 8.56 13.51 11.21
C ASP A 61 8.94 12.48 10.13
N LEU A 62 8.79 11.18 10.43
CA LEU A 62 9.09 10.12 9.48
C LEU A 62 8.10 10.14 8.31
N ILE A 63 6.81 10.32 8.59
CA ILE A 63 5.75 10.35 7.58
C ILE A 63 5.95 11.55 6.63
N SER A 64 6.37 12.70 7.16
CA SER A 64 6.56 13.93 6.37
C SER A 64 7.63 13.85 5.27
N ILE A 65 8.59 12.93 5.40
CA ILE A 65 9.73 12.78 4.47
C ILE A 65 9.59 11.57 3.53
N LEU A 66 8.52 10.78 3.66
CA LEU A 66 8.22 9.69 2.75
C LEU A 66 7.94 10.24 1.34
N ASN A 67 8.21 9.45 0.32
CA ASN A 67 7.68 9.74 -1.02
C ASN A 67 6.24 9.20 -1.17
N SER A 68 5.54 9.63 -2.21
CA SER A 68 4.13 9.28 -2.45
C SER A 68 3.85 7.78 -2.61
N GLU A 69 4.81 7.00 -3.12
CA GLU A 69 4.63 5.54 -3.23
C GLU A 69 4.87 4.86 -1.87
N GLN A 70 5.88 5.30 -1.13
CA GLN A 70 6.16 4.80 0.22
C GLN A 70 4.97 5.01 1.16
N ILE A 71 4.38 6.21 1.16
CA ILE A 71 3.23 6.49 2.01
C ILE A 71 2.02 5.61 1.64
N ARG A 72 1.79 5.39 0.34
CA ARG A 72 0.74 4.49 -0.14
C ARG A 72 0.97 3.05 0.32
N HIS A 73 2.19 2.53 0.20
CA HIS A 73 2.51 1.18 0.67
C HIS A 73 2.40 1.04 2.18
N LEU A 74 2.81 2.05 2.95
CA LEU A 74 2.66 2.06 4.40
C LEU A 74 1.18 2.05 4.83
N LEU A 75 0.33 2.81 4.13
CA LEU A 75 -1.14 2.76 4.32
C LEU A 75 -1.70 1.38 3.93
N ASP A 76 -1.27 0.80 2.82
CA ASP A 76 -1.69 -0.55 2.40
C ASP A 76 -1.32 -1.64 3.43
N PHE A 77 -0.21 -1.46 4.16
CA PHE A 77 0.17 -2.35 5.25
C PHE A 77 -0.62 -2.11 6.53
N ASP A 78 -0.93 -0.87 6.87
CA ASP A 78 -1.48 -0.52 8.18
C ASP A 78 -3.00 -0.51 8.22
N LEU A 79 -3.66 -0.10 7.13
CA LEU A 79 -5.11 0.09 7.10
C LEU A 79 -5.91 -1.21 6.96
N TRP A 80 -5.24 -2.36 6.88
CA TRP A 80 -5.88 -3.64 6.60
C TRP A 80 -5.53 -4.69 7.66
N ASN A 81 -6.56 -5.26 8.28
CA ASN A 81 -6.44 -6.50 9.04
C ASN A 81 -6.97 -7.65 8.20
N ARG A 82 -6.05 -8.34 7.51
CA ARG A 82 -6.37 -9.29 6.44
C ARG A 82 -7.13 -8.58 5.30
N ASP A 83 -8.40 -8.91 5.13
CA ASP A 83 -9.36 -8.42 4.15
C ASP A 83 -10.30 -7.33 4.70
N GLN A 84 -10.17 -6.97 5.97
CA GLN A 84 -11.01 -5.94 6.60
C GLN A 84 -10.27 -4.62 6.78
N PHE A 85 -10.95 -3.53 6.44
CA PHE A 85 -10.46 -2.18 6.65
C PHE A 85 -10.47 -1.83 8.15
N SER A 86 -9.36 -1.29 8.65
CA SER A 86 -9.21 -0.86 10.03
C SER A 86 -9.44 0.65 10.14
N GLU A 87 -10.66 1.02 10.51
CA GLU A 87 -11.05 2.41 10.77
C GLU A 87 -10.20 3.03 11.87
N ASP A 88 -9.95 2.30 12.96
CA ASP A 88 -9.13 2.78 14.08
C ASP A 88 -7.73 3.19 13.61
N ASN A 89 -7.08 2.36 12.79
CA ASN A 89 -5.78 2.71 12.23
C ASN A 89 -5.90 3.94 11.32
N PHE A 90 -6.93 4.03 10.47
CA PHE A 90 -7.14 5.22 9.64
C PHE A 90 -7.30 6.49 10.47
N PHE A 91 -8.06 6.45 11.56
CA PHE A 91 -8.18 7.58 12.48
C PHE A 91 -6.87 7.91 13.20
N GLU A 92 -6.02 6.92 13.52
CA GLU A 92 -4.66 7.19 14.03
C GLU A 92 -3.81 7.97 13.01
N TRP A 93 -3.90 7.62 11.72
CA TRP A 93 -3.22 8.35 10.65
C TRP A 93 -3.73 9.78 10.51
N LEU A 94 -5.04 10.01 10.58
CA LEU A 94 -5.61 11.35 10.58
C LEU A 94 -5.17 12.16 11.83
N ALA A 95 -5.14 11.53 13.01
CA ALA A 95 -4.76 12.18 14.26
C ALA A 95 -3.29 12.62 14.28
N VAL A 96 -2.37 11.85 13.67
CA VAL A 96 -0.97 12.27 13.49
C VAL A 96 -0.86 13.62 12.79
N CYS A 97 -1.68 13.83 11.76
CA CYS A 97 -1.68 15.06 10.97
C CYS A 97 -2.20 16.27 11.77
N ASP A 98 -2.81 16.07 12.94
CA ASP A 98 -3.28 17.13 13.83
C ASP A 98 -2.26 17.53 14.87
N SER A 99 -1.48 16.56 15.36
CA SER A 99 -0.45 16.82 16.38
C SER A 99 0.59 17.87 15.97
N VAL A 100 0.85 18.02 14.66
CA VAL A 100 1.85 18.95 14.10
C VAL A 100 1.22 20.28 13.63
N GLN A 101 -0.12 20.41 13.63
CA GLN A 101 -0.86 21.58 13.09
C GLN A 101 -0.45 21.97 11.65
N GLU A 102 0.07 21.03 10.87
CA GLU A 102 0.51 21.26 9.50
C GLU A 102 -0.47 20.60 8.52
N LEU A 103 -1.13 21.42 7.68
CA LEU A 103 -2.05 20.92 6.65
C LEU A 103 -1.30 20.13 5.56
N SER A 104 -0.04 20.45 5.32
CA SER A 104 0.84 19.76 4.36
C SER A 104 0.99 18.27 4.67
N LEU A 105 1.04 17.89 5.97
CA LEU A 105 1.14 16.48 6.37
C LEU A 105 -0.15 15.72 6.06
N LEU A 106 -1.32 16.35 6.28
CA LEU A 106 -2.60 15.76 5.91
C LEU A 106 -2.71 15.59 4.40
N GLU A 107 -2.36 16.62 3.62
CA GLU A 107 -2.24 16.54 2.15
C GLU A 107 -1.33 15.40 1.70
N HIS A 108 -0.18 15.27 2.34
CA HIS A 108 0.80 14.23 2.02
C HIS A 108 0.25 12.83 2.29
N VAL A 109 -0.37 12.60 3.46
CA VAL A 109 -1.07 11.34 3.76
C VAL A 109 -2.17 11.07 2.74
N LEU A 110 -2.99 12.06 2.41
CA LEU A 110 -4.08 11.92 1.44
C LEU A 110 -3.59 11.60 0.03
N SER A 111 -2.36 11.96 -0.34
CA SER A 111 -1.77 11.54 -1.62
C SER A 111 -1.56 10.02 -1.74
N GLY A 112 -1.50 9.32 -0.61
CA GLY A 112 -1.39 7.87 -0.53
C GLY A 112 -2.73 7.15 -0.28
N VAL A 113 -3.77 7.87 0.16
CA VAL A 113 -5.06 7.27 0.53
C VAL A 113 -5.89 6.93 -0.71
N ASP A 114 -6.50 5.74 -0.71
CA ASP A 114 -7.52 5.39 -1.70
C ASP A 114 -8.83 6.15 -1.41
N PHE A 115 -9.29 6.96 -2.36
CA PHE A 115 -10.51 7.73 -2.22
C PHE A 115 -11.77 6.86 -2.01
N LYS A 116 -11.76 5.58 -2.39
CA LYS A 116 -12.84 4.64 -2.05
C LYS A 116 -12.94 4.40 -0.55
N LEU A 117 -11.83 4.40 0.19
CA LEU A 117 -11.83 4.33 1.65
C LEU A 117 -12.35 5.62 2.31
N VAL A 118 -12.13 6.76 1.67
CA VAL A 118 -12.76 8.03 2.10
C VAL A 118 -14.27 7.97 1.88
N ALA A 119 -14.71 7.54 0.69
CA ALA A 119 -16.13 7.34 0.40
C ALA A 119 -16.79 6.31 1.33
N TYR A 120 -16.05 5.25 1.72
CA TYR A 120 -16.48 4.26 2.70
C TYR A 120 -16.78 4.92 4.05
N LEU A 121 -15.86 5.74 4.58
CA LEU A 121 -16.06 6.45 5.84
C LEU A 121 -17.20 7.45 5.75
N MET A 122 -17.31 8.18 4.64
CA MET A 122 -18.43 9.10 4.39
C MET A 122 -19.77 8.34 4.39
N SER A 123 -19.84 7.16 3.77
CA SER A 123 -21.06 6.35 3.75
C SER A 123 -21.52 5.89 5.14
N LYS A 124 -20.57 5.76 6.07
CA LYS A 124 -20.82 5.28 7.43
C LYS A 124 -21.13 6.41 8.41
N TYR A 125 -20.49 7.56 8.26
CA TYR A 125 -20.47 8.61 9.27
C TYR A 125 -21.01 9.96 8.80
N VAL A 126 -21.36 10.11 7.53
CA VAL A 126 -21.81 11.39 6.99
C VAL A 126 -23.19 11.23 6.38
N GLU A 127 -24.17 11.90 6.98
CA GLU A 127 -25.49 12.08 6.40
C GLU A 127 -25.41 13.20 5.35
N ILE A 128 -25.82 12.89 4.11
CA ILE A 128 -25.69 13.79 2.96
C ILE A 128 -27.06 14.05 2.35
N HIS A 129 -27.48 15.31 2.34
CA HIS A 129 -28.69 15.78 1.67
C HIS A 129 -28.34 16.76 0.54
N ILE A 130 -28.75 16.44 -0.68
CA ILE A 130 -28.55 17.30 -1.86
C ILE A 130 -29.89 17.90 -2.25
N GLN A 131 -29.92 19.22 -2.44
CA GLN A 131 -31.09 19.98 -2.84
C GLN A 131 -30.97 20.43 -4.30
N THR A 132 -32.10 20.43 -5.02
CA THR A 132 -32.17 20.95 -6.39
C THR A 132 -32.01 22.47 -6.44
N GLU A 133 -32.46 23.16 -5.39
CA GLU A 133 -32.36 24.61 -5.22
C GLU A 133 -31.74 24.91 -3.84
N ALA A 134 -30.90 25.94 -3.76
CA ALA A 134 -30.25 26.31 -2.51
C ALA A 134 -31.27 26.70 -1.44
N THR A 135 -31.12 26.15 -0.24
CA THR A 135 -31.92 26.52 0.93
C THR A 135 -31.09 27.30 1.93
N ASP A 136 -31.65 28.35 2.52
CA ASP A 136 -30.97 29.11 3.58
C ASP A 136 -30.96 28.34 4.92
N ASP A 137 -32.02 27.56 5.18
CA ASP A 137 -32.19 26.81 6.42
C ASP A 137 -31.62 25.37 6.30
N PRO A 138 -30.88 24.91 7.32
CA PRO A 138 -30.43 23.52 7.40
C PRO A 138 -31.60 22.54 7.61
N PRO A 139 -31.50 21.28 7.13
CA PRO A 139 -32.53 20.26 7.36
C PRO A 139 -32.82 19.98 8.84
N ASP A 140 -31.78 19.96 9.68
CA ASP A 140 -31.85 19.77 11.14
C ASP A 140 -30.60 20.34 11.83
N ILE A 141 -30.55 20.28 13.16
CA ILE A 141 -29.40 20.66 13.98
C ILE A 141 -28.19 19.80 13.63
N GLY A 142 -27.03 20.45 13.49
CA GLY A 142 -25.76 19.77 13.21
C GLY A 142 -25.41 19.74 11.73
N PHE A 143 -26.37 19.93 10.82
CA PHE A 143 -26.07 20.07 9.40
C PHE A 143 -25.23 21.32 9.12
N ARG A 144 -24.31 21.18 8.18
CA ARG A 144 -23.46 22.25 7.63
C ARG A 144 -23.45 22.14 6.11
N SER A 145 -23.35 23.27 5.43
CA SER A 145 -23.28 23.30 3.97
C SER A 145 -21.95 23.89 3.51
N PRO A 146 -21.21 23.21 2.61
CA PRO A 146 -20.00 23.76 2.01
C PRO A 146 -20.30 24.75 0.88
N ASP A 147 -21.51 24.74 0.32
CA ASP A 147 -21.86 25.40 -0.94
C ASP A 147 -23.10 26.30 -0.86
N ARG A 148 -23.36 26.86 0.32
CA ARG A 148 -24.43 27.83 0.57
C ARG A 148 -25.83 27.25 0.33
N GLY A 149 -26.05 26.01 0.72
CA GLY A 149 -27.38 25.40 0.86
C GLY A 149 -27.76 24.40 -0.23
N TYR A 150 -26.87 24.07 -1.18
CA TYR A 150 -27.12 23.01 -2.16
C TYR A 150 -26.86 21.62 -1.57
N THR A 151 -25.81 21.49 -0.76
CA THR A 151 -25.42 20.25 -0.10
C THR A 151 -25.40 20.48 1.41
N TRP A 152 -26.07 19.61 2.14
CA TRP A 152 -26.11 19.62 3.60
C TRP A 152 -25.49 18.32 4.12
N LEU A 153 -24.55 18.47 5.05
CA LEU A 153 -23.73 17.40 5.59
C LEU A 153 -23.84 17.41 7.10
N LYS A 154 -24.09 16.25 7.71
CA LYS A 154 -24.05 16.06 9.15
C LYS A 154 -23.15 14.89 9.46
N ILE A 155 -22.14 15.12 10.29
CA ILE A 155 -21.18 14.10 10.69
C ILE A 155 -21.69 13.47 11.99
N GLU A 156 -21.89 12.16 11.97
CA GLU A 156 -22.36 11.37 13.09
C GLU A 156 -21.33 10.28 13.40
N CYS A 157 -20.44 10.57 14.34
CA CYS A 157 -19.38 9.65 14.75
C CYS A 157 -19.62 9.08 16.16
N PRO A 158 -19.00 7.93 16.51
CA PRO A 158 -19.11 7.35 17.85
C PRO A 158 -18.50 8.24 18.96
N ASN A 159 -17.53 9.09 18.61
CA ASN A 159 -16.86 10.00 19.52
C ASN A 159 -16.56 11.35 18.83
N ALA A 160 -16.30 12.38 19.64
CA ALA A 160 -16.06 13.75 19.17
C ALA A 160 -14.72 13.89 18.41
N ASP A 161 -13.72 13.06 18.74
CA ASP A 161 -12.41 13.10 18.06
C ASP A 161 -12.55 12.66 16.60
N TYR A 162 -13.31 11.60 16.33
CA TYR A 162 -13.59 11.10 14.98
C TYR A 162 -14.42 12.12 14.20
N GLU A 163 -15.42 12.74 14.83
CA GLU A 163 -16.21 13.81 14.22
C GLU A 163 -15.31 14.96 13.74
N PHE A 164 -14.38 15.40 14.59
CA PHE A 164 -13.40 16.43 14.25
C PHE A 164 -12.48 16.01 13.10
N LEU A 165 -11.93 14.78 13.14
CA LEU A 165 -11.03 14.27 12.12
C LEU A 165 -11.71 14.11 10.75
N ILE A 166 -12.95 13.61 10.70
CA ILE A 166 -13.73 13.56 9.45
C ILE A 166 -14.04 14.96 8.94
N GLY A 167 -14.46 15.88 9.82
CA GLY A 167 -14.75 17.25 9.43
C GLY A 167 -13.54 17.94 8.80
N ARG A 168 -12.36 17.75 9.41
CA ARG A 168 -11.10 18.27 8.88
C ARG A 168 -10.70 17.61 7.56
N LEU A 169 -10.83 16.29 7.45
CA LEU A 169 -10.59 15.55 6.21
C LEU A 169 -11.45 16.09 5.06
N MET A 170 -12.75 16.24 5.30
CA MET A 170 -13.69 16.75 4.30
C MET A 170 -13.39 18.20 3.90
N ALA A 171 -13.09 19.07 4.88
CA ALA A 171 -12.68 20.44 4.60
C ALA A 171 -11.41 20.47 3.74
N GLN A 172 -10.40 19.67 4.07
CA GLN A 172 -9.15 19.60 3.33
C GLN A 172 -9.36 19.12 1.89
N ILE A 173 -10.20 18.13 1.68
CA ILE A 173 -10.55 17.63 0.34
C ILE A 173 -11.29 18.71 -0.47
N PHE A 174 -12.25 19.39 0.14
CA PHE A 174 -13.01 20.45 -0.54
C PHE A 174 -12.13 21.65 -0.90
N GLU A 175 -11.24 22.07 0.00
CA GLU A 175 -10.28 23.15 -0.22
C GLU A 175 -9.26 22.79 -1.30
N SER A 176 -8.79 21.55 -1.32
CA SER A 176 -7.85 21.05 -2.34
C SER A 176 -8.51 20.93 -3.71
N SER A 177 -9.72 20.38 -3.78
CA SER A 177 -10.48 20.18 -5.00
C SER A 177 -11.96 19.95 -4.72
N SER A 178 -12.78 20.98 -4.97
CA SER A 178 -14.24 20.86 -4.88
C SER A 178 -14.80 19.81 -5.84
N GLU A 179 -14.20 19.62 -7.02
CA GLU A 179 -14.65 18.60 -7.98
C GLU A 179 -14.55 17.18 -7.39
N LEU A 180 -13.37 16.81 -6.90
CA LEU A 180 -13.14 15.55 -6.22
C LEU A 180 -14.05 15.34 -5.00
N PHE A 181 -14.31 16.41 -4.23
CA PHE A 181 -15.26 16.35 -3.12
C PHE A 181 -16.68 15.93 -3.56
N TYR A 182 -17.20 16.51 -4.65
CA TYR A 182 -18.53 16.13 -5.16
C TYR A 182 -18.53 14.78 -5.86
N GLN A 183 -17.41 14.37 -6.48
CA GLN A 183 -17.25 13.00 -6.99
C GLN A 183 -17.34 11.98 -5.86
N LEU A 184 -16.69 12.23 -4.72
CA LEU A 184 -16.77 11.39 -3.52
C LEU A 184 -18.21 11.28 -3.02
N ILE A 185 -18.93 12.40 -2.91
CA ILE A 185 -20.36 12.39 -2.55
C ILE A 185 -21.16 11.50 -3.51
N GLY A 186 -20.91 11.63 -4.82
CA GLY A 186 -21.53 10.81 -5.84
C GLY A 186 -21.27 9.31 -5.63
N VAL A 187 -20.02 8.92 -5.39
CA VAL A 187 -19.63 7.52 -5.10
C VAL A 187 -20.30 7.02 -3.82
N THR A 188 -20.24 7.80 -2.74
CA THR A 188 -20.84 7.48 -1.43
C THR A 188 -22.35 7.22 -1.53
N GLN A 189 -23.08 7.94 -2.38
CA GLN A 189 -24.53 7.75 -2.54
C GLN A 189 -24.91 6.58 -3.45
N ASN A 190 -24.02 6.14 -4.34
CA ASN A 190 -24.34 5.16 -5.39
C ASN A 190 -23.68 3.79 -5.19
N THR A 191 -22.74 3.67 -4.24
CA THR A 191 -22.00 2.43 -3.98
C THR A 191 -22.14 2.04 -2.52
N THR A 192 -22.29 0.74 -2.25
CA THR A 192 -22.39 0.25 -0.88
C THR A 192 -21.03 0.25 -0.19
N SER A 193 -21.00 0.36 1.14
CA SER A 193 -19.75 0.31 1.91
C SER A 193 -18.99 -1.00 1.69
N ALA A 194 -19.68 -2.13 1.55
CA ALA A 194 -19.06 -3.42 1.29
C ALA A 194 -18.36 -3.49 -0.09
N GLU A 195 -18.98 -2.90 -1.13
CA GLU A 195 -18.36 -2.81 -2.46
C GLU A 195 -17.13 -1.90 -2.45
N LEU A 196 -17.19 -0.76 -1.76
CA LEU A 196 -16.05 0.16 -1.64
C LEU A 196 -14.87 -0.49 -0.92
N GLU A 197 -15.13 -1.23 0.15
CA GLU A 197 -14.11 -1.96 0.89
C GLU A 197 -13.48 -3.06 0.03
N GLU A 198 -14.29 -3.89 -0.62
CA GLU A 198 -13.80 -4.98 -1.49
C GLU A 198 -12.95 -4.43 -2.65
N GLU A 199 -13.42 -3.40 -3.37
CA GLU A 199 -12.65 -2.81 -4.46
C GLU A 199 -11.33 -2.21 -3.98
N SER A 200 -11.33 -1.55 -2.83
CA SER A 200 -10.11 -1.01 -2.20
C SER A 200 -9.13 -2.12 -1.82
N TYR A 201 -9.66 -3.24 -1.31
CA TYR A 201 -8.85 -4.41 -0.96
C TYR A 201 -8.19 -5.01 -2.20
N GLN A 202 -8.93 -5.19 -3.29
CA GLN A 202 -8.40 -5.70 -4.56
C GLN A 202 -7.32 -4.77 -5.15
N ASP A 203 -7.52 -3.46 -5.08
CA ASP A 203 -6.52 -2.49 -5.56
C ASP A 203 -5.25 -2.52 -4.71
N LYS A 204 -5.39 -2.67 -3.39
CA LYS A 204 -4.27 -2.89 -2.47
C LYS A 204 -3.50 -4.16 -2.83
N LEU A 205 -4.16 -5.29 -3.10
CA LEU A 205 -3.49 -6.52 -3.54
C LEU A 205 -2.68 -6.32 -4.82
N LYS A 206 -3.23 -5.63 -5.82
CA LYS A 206 -2.51 -5.31 -7.08
C LYS A 206 -1.25 -4.47 -6.83
N ARG A 207 -1.35 -3.44 -5.96
CA ARG A 207 -0.20 -2.59 -5.59
C ARG A 207 0.88 -3.39 -4.88
N LEU A 208 0.51 -4.20 -3.89
CA LEU A 208 1.45 -5.04 -3.16
C LEU A 208 2.11 -6.11 -4.05
N ALA A 209 1.36 -6.70 -4.98
CA ALA A 209 1.90 -7.63 -5.96
C ALA A 209 2.95 -6.97 -6.86
N SER A 210 2.77 -5.70 -7.23
CA SER A 210 3.72 -4.96 -8.07
C SER A 210 5.10 -4.77 -7.42
N ILE A 211 5.16 -4.75 -6.08
CA ILE A 211 6.40 -4.68 -5.29
C ILE A 211 6.88 -6.06 -4.82
N GLY A 212 6.30 -7.14 -5.33
CA GLY A 212 6.71 -8.51 -5.06
C GLY A 212 6.15 -9.12 -3.78
N ILE A 213 5.10 -8.53 -3.20
CA ILE A 213 4.37 -9.11 -2.07
C ILE A 213 3.18 -9.91 -2.61
N PRO A 214 3.18 -11.25 -2.52
CA PRO A 214 2.12 -12.07 -3.07
C PRO A 214 0.82 -11.96 -2.25
N GLU A 215 -0.29 -12.31 -2.88
CA GLU A 215 -1.59 -12.45 -2.22
C GLU A 215 -1.54 -13.52 -1.12
N PRO A 216 -2.36 -13.41 -0.06
CA PRO A 216 -2.32 -14.32 1.10
C PRO A 216 -2.43 -15.81 0.73
N GLU A 217 -3.26 -16.15 -0.24
CA GLU A 217 -3.49 -17.51 -0.71
C GLU A 217 -2.23 -18.08 -1.38
N LEU A 218 -1.63 -17.31 -2.28
CA LEU A 218 -0.37 -17.68 -2.94
C LEU A 218 0.79 -17.74 -1.94
N ALA A 219 0.85 -16.80 -1.00
CA ALA A 219 1.83 -16.82 0.08
C ALA A 219 1.68 -18.10 0.91
N SER A 220 0.45 -18.46 1.27
CA SER A 220 0.18 -19.70 2.00
C SER A 220 0.61 -20.93 1.20
N GLU A 221 0.35 -20.98 -0.11
CA GLU A 221 0.75 -22.10 -0.97
C GLU A 221 2.28 -22.26 -1.03
N ILE A 222 3.01 -21.16 -1.22
CA ILE A 222 4.49 -21.16 -1.26
C ILE A 222 5.08 -21.60 0.08
N HIS A 223 4.45 -21.20 1.19
CA HIS A 223 4.91 -21.49 2.54
C HIS A 223 4.37 -22.80 3.13
N GLN A 224 3.57 -23.57 2.37
CA GLN A 224 3.18 -24.89 2.81
C GLN A 224 4.44 -25.75 2.99
N PRO A 225 4.66 -26.33 4.18
CA PRO A 225 5.76 -27.25 4.36
C PRO A 225 5.59 -28.39 3.36
N LEU A 226 6.67 -28.71 2.64
CA LEU A 226 6.71 -29.87 1.76
C LEU A 226 6.55 -31.12 2.63
N TYR A 227 5.31 -31.56 2.86
CA TYR A 227 5.04 -32.86 3.46
C TYR A 227 5.33 -33.90 2.38
N GLN A 228 6.60 -34.31 2.27
CA GLN A 228 6.88 -35.62 1.70
C GLN A 228 6.18 -36.61 2.64
N VAL A 229 5.17 -37.30 2.13
CA VAL A 229 4.69 -38.52 2.76
C VAL A 229 5.87 -39.48 2.75
N VAL A 230 6.62 -39.51 3.84
CA VAL A 230 7.57 -40.59 4.10
C VAL A 230 6.71 -41.81 4.38
N ASP A 231 6.55 -42.65 3.37
CA ASP A 231 5.96 -43.97 3.49
C ASP A 231 6.85 -44.76 4.45
N ASP A 232 6.40 -45.02 5.69
CA ASP A 232 7.19 -45.63 6.79
C ASP A 232 7.83 -46.99 6.44
N ASN A 233 7.52 -47.56 5.27
CA ASN A 233 8.04 -48.84 4.77
C ASN A 233 8.91 -48.75 3.51
N LYS A 234 9.35 -47.56 3.09
CA LYS A 234 10.36 -47.44 2.03
C LYS A 234 11.49 -46.56 2.52
N GLU A 235 12.72 -47.10 2.44
CA GLU A 235 13.93 -46.28 2.56
C GLU A 235 13.74 -45.00 1.73
N PRO A 236 14.05 -43.82 2.29
CA PRO A 236 13.82 -42.56 1.61
C PRO A 236 14.65 -42.53 0.33
N GLN A 237 14.02 -42.85 -0.80
CA GLN A 237 14.53 -42.47 -2.09
C GLN A 237 14.28 -40.98 -2.19
N ILE A 238 15.30 -40.20 -1.81
CA ILE A 238 15.36 -38.76 -2.04
C ILE A 238 15.35 -38.58 -3.56
N THR A 239 14.16 -38.61 -4.14
CA THR A 239 13.95 -38.10 -5.48
C THR A 239 13.95 -36.60 -5.30
N HIS A 240 15.12 -36.00 -5.43
CA HIS A 240 15.18 -34.59 -5.75
C HIS A 240 14.37 -34.43 -7.04
N THR A 241 13.12 -34.00 -6.95
CA THR A 241 12.48 -33.28 -8.05
C THR A 241 13.15 -31.93 -8.14
N ARG A 242 14.45 -31.95 -8.50
CA ARG A 242 15.06 -30.88 -9.25
C ARG A 242 14.22 -30.85 -10.52
N ARG A 243 13.19 -29.98 -10.56
CA ARG A 243 12.86 -29.39 -11.85
C ARG A 243 14.16 -28.73 -12.25
N GLU A 244 14.92 -29.39 -13.10
CA GLU A 244 15.82 -28.68 -13.97
C GLU A 244 14.91 -27.72 -14.72
N ILE A 245 14.77 -26.51 -14.17
CA ILE A 245 14.58 -25.35 -15.00
C ILE A 245 15.78 -25.46 -15.93
N GLN A 246 15.55 -25.98 -17.15
CA GLN A 246 16.53 -25.87 -18.20
C GLN A 246 16.93 -24.42 -18.16
N ALA A 247 18.19 -24.15 -17.81
CA ALA A 247 18.71 -22.82 -17.94
C ALA A 247 18.46 -22.48 -19.40
N VAL A 248 17.46 -21.63 -19.64
CA VAL A 248 17.35 -20.97 -20.93
C VAL A 248 18.64 -20.17 -20.97
N GLU A 249 19.60 -20.65 -21.75
CA GLU A 249 20.83 -19.92 -21.95
C GLU A 249 20.39 -18.49 -22.28
N PRO A 250 20.88 -17.47 -21.55
CA PRO A 250 20.61 -16.10 -21.96
C PRO A 250 20.99 -16.05 -23.44
N LEU A 251 20.13 -15.46 -24.28
CA LEU A 251 20.49 -15.16 -25.66
C LEU A 251 21.69 -14.21 -25.61
N LEU A 252 22.88 -14.80 -25.50
CA LEU A 252 24.14 -14.11 -25.64
C LEU A 252 24.17 -13.74 -27.11
N TYR A 253 23.82 -12.48 -27.37
CA TYR A 253 23.97 -11.85 -28.66
C TYR A 253 25.39 -12.13 -29.12
N SER A 254 25.54 -13.09 -30.04
CA SER A 254 26.85 -13.51 -30.51
C SER A 254 27.27 -12.52 -31.60
N PRO A 255 28.24 -11.62 -31.35
CA PRO A 255 28.65 -10.63 -32.34
C PRO A 255 29.27 -11.28 -33.60
N GLN A 256 29.57 -12.57 -33.54
CA GLN A 256 30.13 -13.36 -34.64
C GLN A 256 29.08 -13.80 -35.68
N ALA A 257 27.79 -13.66 -35.39
CA ALA A 257 26.70 -13.92 -36.34
C ALA A 257 26.22 -12.64 -37.06
N LEU A 258 26.80 -11.48 -36.75
CA LEU A 258 26.56 -10.26 -37.52
C LEU A 258 27.40 -10.33 -38.78
N GLN A 259 26.76 -10.67 -39.90
CA GLN A 259 27.36 -10.33 -41.16
C GLN A 259 27.38 -8.80 -41.30
N PRO A 260 28.46 -8.21 -41.86
CA PRO A 260 28.47 -6.80 -42.19
C PRO A 260 27.25 -6.47 -43.07
N LEU A 261 26.64 -5.29 -42.87
CA LEU A 261 25.47 -4.88 -43.65
C LEU A 261 25.73 -4.87 -45.17
N GLU A 262 27.01 -4.83 -45.57
CA GLU A 262 27.52 -4.95 -46.93
C GLU A 262 27.24 -6.32 -47.56
N SER A 263 27.16 -7.41 -46.79
CA SER A 263 26.87 -8.75 -47.33
C SER A 263 25.42 -8.93 -47.78
N LEU A 264 24.51 -8.05 -47.33
CA LEU A 264 23.14 -7.97 -47.85
C LEU A 264 23.10 -7.41 -49.28
N ILE A 265 24.09 -6.61 -49.68
CA ILE A 265 24.19 -6.04 -51.03
C ILE A 265 24.54 -7.14 -52.04
N ASP A 266 25.38 -8.11 -51.66
CA ASP A 266 25.71 -9.26 -52.51
C ASP A 266 24.59 -10.32 -52.56
N ALA A 267 23.78 -10.44 -51.51
CA ALA A 267 22.60 -11.31 -51.49
C ALA A 267 21.42 -10.74 -52.30
N MET A 268 21.39 -9.42 -52.49
CA MET A 268 20.50 -8.75 -53.44
C MET A 268 21.18 -8.70 -54.81
N GLY A 269 21.10 -9.80 -55.55
CA GLY A 269 21.62 -9.86 -56.92
C GLY A 269 21.11 -8.71 -57.82
N PRO A 270 21.82 -8.37 -58.92
CA PRO A 270 21.56 -7.17 -59.73
C PRO A 270 20.22 -7.13 -60.48
N ASP A 271 19.32 -8.08 -60.25
CA ASP A 271 17.99 -8.13 -60.83
C ASP A 271 16.92 -7.88 -59.75
N SER A 272 16.74 -6.61 -59.40
CA SER A 272 15.48 -6.13 -58.83
C SER A 272 15.11 -4.84 -59.54
N ASN A 273 14.47 -5.03 -60.69
CA ASN A 273 13.65 -4.02 -61.37
C ASN A 273 12.66 -3.47 -60.34
N TRP A 274 12.92 -2.27 -59.83
CA TRP A 274 11.91 -1.46 -59.17
C TRP A 274 11.04 -0.81 -60.25
N GLN A 275 9.92 -1.47 -60.57
CA GLN A 275 8.70 -0.80 -61.03
C GLN A 275 7.75 -0.66 -59.84
#